data_AF-A0A502LCD1-F1
#
_entry.id   AF-A0A502LCD1-F1
#
_cell.length_a   1.000
_cell.length_b   1.000
_cell.length_c   1.000
_cell.angle_alpha   90.00
_cell.angle_beta   90.00
_cell.angle_gamma   90.00
#
_symmetry.space_group_name_H-M   'P 1'
#
loop_
_entity.id
_entity.type
_entity.pdbx_description
1 polymer ?
#
loop_
_entity_poly.entity_id
_entity_poly.type
_entity_poly.pdbx_seq_one_letter_code
_entity_poly.pdbx_strand_id
1 'polypeptide(L)'
;MKKSVQSFMHKHRPLFKQSAGFTLMELIIVIILLGVMAVGITGFIKLTTQTYLNVSERDELISSARFVVERLNRELRNAVPNSIRQINTVTEQCLEFTPIVASTVYTDIPVSPQNSDTLEVIPFIDIDGNDYVCANCNDSIAVYPTNVLGQDIYNSNNNKRFSLDSYTLPIAPSQVATLTLDSAESFAAHSPTSRAYIINSPISYCVILTGGEAKIERFSNYYLLQNQLGSNDLLALGASRSLMAESLAYTQGELPFTVVNATLQRNAVIQIKLIFTREGERVVFDNAVHINNVP
;
A
#
# COMPACT_ATOMS: atom_id res chain seq x y z
N MET A 1 -71.17 57.66 -58.48
CA MET A 1 -71.02 56.92 -57.20
C MET A 1 -69.58 57.05 -56.72
N LYS A 2 -69.30 57.95 -55.76
CA LYS A 2 -68.15 57.97 -54.82
C LYS A 2 -68.08 59.37 -54.19
N LYS A 3 -68.40 59.47 -52.89
CA LYS A 3 -68.18 60.66 -52.06
C LYS A 3 -66.67 60.76 -51.78
N SER A 4 -66.08 61.90 -52.09
CA SER A 4 -64.69 62.23 -51.74
C SER A 4 -64.62 62.58 -50.25
N VAL A 5 -63.81 61.82 -49.52
CA VAL A 5 -63.48 62.02 -48.11
C VAL A 5 -62.22 62.88 -48.06
N GLN A 6 -62.29 64.07 -47.47
CA GLN A 6 -61.12 64.91 -47.23
C GLN A 6 -60.39 64.43 -45.98
N SER A 7 -59.11 64.13 -46.19
CA SER A 7 -58.11 63.65 -45.24
C SER A 7 -57.67 64.75 -44.27
N PHE A 8 -57.72 64.48 -42.96
CA PHE A 8 -57.08 65.31 -41.92
C PHE A 8 -55.71 64.72 -41.58
N MET A 9 -54.68 65.53 -41.78
CA MET A 9 -53.27 65.22 -41.52
C MET A 9 -52.98 65.12 -40.01
N HIS A 10 -52.56 63.94 -39.53
CA HIS A 10 -51.89 63.81 -38.23
C HIS A 10 -50.37 64.01 -38.42
N LYS A 11 -49.85 65.11 -37.88
CA LYS A 11 -48.42 65.44 -37.86
C LYS A 11 -47.72 64.59 -36.79
N HIS A 12 -47.09 63.48 -37.18
CA HIS A 12 -46.18 62.74 -36.29
C HIS A 12 -44.93 63.58 -36.03
N ARG A 13 -44.72 64.02 -34.79
CA ARG A 13 -43.45 64.60 -34.32
C ARG A 13 -42.47 63.44 -34.07
N PRO A 14 -41.29 63.40 -34.73
CA PRO A 14 -40.24 62.48 -34.32
C PRO A 14 -39.67 62.96 -32.98
N LEU A 15 -39.78 62.13 -31.94
CA LEU A 15 -38.97 62.26 -30.72
C LEU A 15 -37.53 61.93 -31.11
N PHE A 16 -36.72 62.95 -31.42
CA PHE A 16 -35.29 62.79 -31.45
C PHE A 16 -34.82 62.46 -30.04
N LYS A 17 -34.56 61.17 -29.78
CA LYS A 17 -33.84 60.72 -28.60
C LYS A 17 -32.43 61.30 -28.71
N GLN A 18 -32.17 62.39 -28.01
CA GLN A 18 -30.81 62.94 -27.91
C GLN A 18 -29.96 61.87 -27.23
N SER A 19 -29.02 61.26 -27.95
CA SER A 19 -27.95 60.51 -27.31
C SER A 19 -27.13 61.51 -26.50
N ALA A 20 -27.32 61.53 -25.19
CA ALA A 20 -26.42 62.22 -24.29
C ALA A 20 -25.04 61.55 -24.44
N GLY A 21 -24.07 62.26 -25.02
CA GLY A 21 -22.70 61.81 -25.09
C GLY A 21 -22.07 61.82 -23.70
N PHE A 22 -21.24 60.82 -23.41
CA PHE A 22 -20.44 60.77 -22.18
C PHE A 22 -19.53 62.00 -22.10
N THR A 23 -19.39 62.57 -20.90
CA THR A 23 -18.42 63.66 -20.69
C THR A 23 -17.00 63.09 -20.61
N LEU A 24 -16.01 63.88 -21.05
CA LEU A 24 -14.60 63.48 -20.99
C LEU A 24 -14.15 63.16 -19.55
N MET A 25 -14.70 63.87 -18.56
CA MET A 25 -14.42 63.62 -17.14
C MET A 25 -14.96 62.26 -16.68
N GLU A 26 -16.17 61.90 -17.12
CA GLU A 26 -16.79 60.62 -16.77
C GLU A 26 -16.01 59.44 -17.35
N LEU A 27 -15.51 59.55 -18.59
CA LEU A 27 -14.61 58.56 -19.18
C LEU A 27 -13.31 58.40 -18.38
N ILE A 28 -12.69 59.50 -17.95
CA ILE A 28 -11.43 59.46 -17.17
C ILE A 28 -11.64 58.75 -15.83
N ILE A 29 -12.72 59.08 -15.10
CA ILE A 29 -13.03 58.46 -13.80
C ILE A 29 -13.24 56.96 -13.98
N VAL A 30 -13.97 56.53 -15.03
CA VAL A 30 -14.20 55.11 -15.31
C VAL A 30 -12.88 54.37 -15.57
N ILE A 31 -11.98 54.92 -16.39
CA ILE A 31 -10.68 54.26 -16.68
C ILE A 31 -9.84 54.14 -15.41
N ILE A 32 -9.81 55.17 -14.55
CA ILE A 32 -9.07 55.13 -13.28
C ILE A 32 -9.66 54.07 -12.34
N LEU A 33 -10.99 54.04 -12.17
CA LEU A 33 -11.66 53.07 -11.31
C LEU A 33 -11.44 51.63 -11.82
N LEU A 34 -11.57 51.40 -13.12
CA LEU A 34 -11.29 50.11 -13.73
C LEU A 34 -9.83 49.69 -13.53
N GLY A 35 -8.88 50.63 -13.64
CA GLY A 35 -7.46 50.37 -13.38
C GLY A 35 -7.20 49.89 -11.95
N VAL A 36 -7.72 50.61 -10.95
CA VAL A 36 -7.55 50.24 -9.53
C VAL A 36 -8.22 48.90 -9.22
N MET A 37 -9.45 48.68 -9.72
CA MET A 37 -10.16 47.42 -9.54
C MET A 37 -9.44 46.25 -10.20
N ALA A 38 -8.93 46.42 -11.44
CA ALA A 38 -8.23 45.38 -12.16
C ALA A 38 -6.98 44.90 -11.42
N VAL A 39 -6.21 45.80 -10.81
CA VAL A 39 -5.04 45.45 -9.99
C VAL A 39 -5.46 44.66 -8.75
N GLY A 40 -6.50 45.12 -8.05
CA GLY A 40 -7.03 44.44 -6.86
C GLY A 40 -7.54 43.03 -7.16
N ILE A 41 -8.33 42.87 -8.22
CA ILE A 41 -8.88 41.59 -8.68
C ILE A 41 -7.76 40.63 -9.10
N THR A 42 -6.76 41.12 -9.83
CA THR A 42 -5.62 40.28 -10.27
C THR A 42 -4.82 39.78 -9.08
N GLY A 43 -4.55 40.64 -8.09
CA GLY A 43 -3.86 40.25 -6.85
C GLY A 43 -4.63 39.20 -6.06
N PHE A 44 -5.94 39.38 -5.94
CA PHE A 44 -6.83 38.41 -5.28
C PHE A 44 -6.82 37.06 -6.00
N ILE A 45 -6.99 37.05 -7.33
CA ILE A 45 -6.95 35.82 -8.15
C ILE A 45 -5.61 35.08 -7.97
N LYS A 46 -4.49 35.81 -7.99
CA LYS A 46 -3.17 35.21 -7.78
C LYS A 46 -3.08 34.53 -6.41
N LEU A 47 -3.51 35.22 -5.36
CA LEU A 47 -3.47 34.69 -3.99
C LEU A 47 -4.39 33.47 -3.83
N THR A 48 -5.61 33.53 -4.36
CA THR A 48 -6.55 32.41 -4.28
C THR A 48 -6.05 31.20 -5.04
N THR A 49 -5.48 31.38 -6.23
CA THR A 49 -4.93 30.28 -7.03
C THR A 49 -3.71 29.66 -6.35
N GLN A 50 -2.78 30.46 -5.81
CA GLN A 50 -1.62 29.92 -5.09
C GLN A 50 -2.05 29.16 -3.83
N THR A 51 -3.02 29.69 -3.08
CA THR A 51 -3.54 29.00 -1.89
C THR A 51 -4.19 27.67 -2.26
N TYR A 52 -4.97 27.64 -3.34
CA TYR A 52 -5.58 26.42 -3.84
C TYR A 52 -4.54 25.37 -4.24
N LEU A 53 -3.49 25.76 -4.97
CA LEU A 53 -2.41 24.85 -5.36
C LEU A 53 -1.69 24.29 -4.13
N ASN A 54 -1.32 25.14 -3.17
CA ASN A 54 -0.66 24.71 -1.94
C ASN A 54 -1.52 23.70 -1.14
N VAL A 55 -2.83 23.93 -1.06
CA VAL A 55 -3.75 22.99 -0.38
C VAL A 55 -3.84 21.68 -1.16
N SER A 56 -3.98 21.74 -2.49
CA SER A 56 -4.07 20.54 -3.33
C SER A 56 -2.83 19.66 -3.23
N GLU A 57 -1.64 20.24 -3.28
CA GLU A 57 -0.38 19.49 -3.19
C GLU A 57 -0.18 18.85 -1.80
N ARG A 58 -0.58 19.57 -0.75
CA ARG A 58 -0.55 19.05 0.62
C ARG A 58 -1.52 17.89 0.81
N ASP A 59 -2.74 18.01 0.27
CA ASP A 59 -3.74 16.95 0.33
C ASP A 59 -3.25 15.69 -0.41
N GLU A 60 -2.58 15.85 -1.55
CA GLU A 60 -1.94 14.75 -2.28
C GLU A 60 -0.84 14.07 -1.44
N LEU A 61 0.07 14.84 -0.85
CA LEU A 61 1.16 14.31 -0.01
C LEU A 61 0.62 13.53 1.19
N ILE A 62 -0.36 14.09 1.91
CA ILE A 62 -0.99 13.46 3.08
C ILE A 62 -1.77 12.20 2.66
N SER A 63 -2.47 12.24 1.53
CA SER A 63 -3.22 11.10 1.02
C SER A 63 -2.29 9.93 0.67
N SER A 64 -1.21 10.21 -0.06
CA SER A 64 -0.18 9.23 -0.44
C SER A 64 0.47 8.60 0.81
N ALA A 65 0.82 9.44 1.79
CA ALA A 65 1.40 8.98 3.05
C ALA A 65 0.44 8.08 3.85
N ARG A 66 -0.83 8.48 3.98
CA ARG A 66 -1.85 7.65 4.64
C ARG A 66 -2.05 6.32 3.91
N PHE A 67 -2.10 6.34 2.58
CA PHE A 67 -2.28 5.13 1.79
C PHE A 67 -1.16 4.11 2.05
N VAL A 68 0.11 4.53 1.98
CA VAL A 68 1.23 3.59 2.18
C VAL A 68 1.28 3.07 3.62
N VAL A 69 1.02 3.92 4.62
CA VAL A 69 1.01 3.50 6.03
C VAL A 69 -0.12 2.51 6.29
N GLU A 70 -1.35 2.81 5.88
CA GLU A 70 -2.50 1.91 6.09
C GLU A 70 -2.33 0.58 5.36
N ARG A 71 -1.84 0.63 4.12
CA ARG A 71 -1.61 -0.58 3.34
C ARG A 71 -0.49 -1.44 3.95
N LEU A 72 0.65 -0.84 4.30
CA LEU A 72 1.76 -1.54 4.94
C LEU A 72 1.33 -2.15 6.28
N ASN A 73 0.58 -1.40 7.10
CA ASN A 73 0.06 -1.89 8.37
C ASN A 73 -0.87 -3.09 8.20
N ARG A 74 -1.77 -3.05 7.21
CA ARG A 74 -2.68 -4.16 6.93
C ARG A 74 -1.93 -5.41 6.47
N GLU A 75 -0.95 -5.26 5.57
CA GLU A 75 -0.18 -6.40 5.06
C GLU A 75 0.73 -7.00 6.16
N LEU A 76 1.37 -6.17 6.99
CA LEU A 76 2.21 -6.64 8.09
C LEU A 76 1.42 -7.40 9.16
N ARG A 77 0.18 -7.00 9.48
CA ARG A 77 -0.65 -7.70 10.47
C ARG A 77 -0.91 -9.17 10.10
N ASN A 78 -0.84 -9.49 8.81
CA ASN A 78 -1.01 -10.84 8.28
C ASN A 78 0.33 -11.51 7.91
N ALA A 79 1.45 -11.02 8.44
CA ALA A 79 2.75 -11.68 8.26
C ALA A 79 2.84 -12.96 9.08
N VAL A 80 3.54 -13.95 8.53
CA VAL A 80 3.88 -15.20 9.21
C VAL A 80 4.75 -14.88 10.44
N PRO A 81 4.52 -15.53 11.59
CA PRO A 81 5.35 -15.31 12.77
C PRO A 81 6.84 -15.44 12.47
N ASN A 82 7.61 -14.47 12.96
CA ASN A 82 9.06 -14.40 12.80
C ASN A 82 9.57 -14.36 11.33
N SER A 83 8.71 -14.16 10.32
CA SER A 83 9.16 -14.04 8.92
C SER A 83 9.70 -12.67 8.56
N ILE A 84 9.66 -11.70 9.47
CA ILE A 84 9.98 -10.32 9.13
C ILE A 84 11.49 -10.13 9.20
N ARG A 85 12.08 -9.59 8.14
CA ARG A 85 13.50 -9.25 8.07
C ARG A 85 13.71 -7.93 7.35
N GLN A 86 14.86 -7.32 7.59
CA GLN A 86 15.22 -6.06 6.95
C GLN A 86 16.67 -6.06 6.48
N ILE A 87 16.92 -5.38 5.38
CA ILE A 87 18.25 -4.97 4.94
C ILE A 87 18.32 -3.46 4.92
N ASN A 88 19.50 -2.94 5.24
CA ASN A 88 19.78 -1.51 5.26
C ASN A 88 21.09 -1.26 4.50
N THR A 89 21.05 -0.29 3.59
CA THR A 89 22.19 0.24 2.83
C THR A 89 22.17 1.77 2.90
N VAL A 90 23.24 2.41 2.41
CA VAL A 90 23.37 3.87 2.41
C VAL A 90 22.25 4.58 1.63
N THR A 91 21.68 3.92 0.63
CA THR A 91 20.68 4.50 -0.29
C THR A 91 19.32 3.82 -0.21
N GLU A 92 19.17 2.75 0.57
CA GLU A 92 17.94 1.97 0.58
C GLU A 92 17.78 1.18 1.88
N GLN A 93 16.53 1.07 2.35
CA GLN A 93 16.14 0.09 3.36
C GLN A 93 14.92 -0.70 2.88
N CYS A 94 15.01 -2.03 2.88
CA CYS A 94 13.90 -2.92 2.56
C CYS A 94 13.42 -3.68 3.80
N LEU A 95 12.12 -3.66 4.04
CA LEU A 95 11.43 -4.53 4.98
C LEU A 95 10.73 -5.65 4.20
N GLU A 96 11.08 -6.90 4.48
CA GLU A 96 10.51 -8.06 3.82
C GLU A 96 9.79 -8.95 4.83
N PHE A 97 8.67 -9.52 4.39
CA PHE A 97 7.88 -10.45 5.18
C PHE A 97 7.09 -11.39 4.27
N THR A 98 6.64 -12.51 4.81
CA THR A 98 5.81 -13.46 4.05
C THR A 98 4.38 -13.39 4.58
N PRO A 99 3.38 -13.06 3.73
CA PRO A 99 1.98 -13.03 4.13
C PRO A 99 1.43 -14.45 4.34
N ILE A 100 0.48 -14.57 5.28
CA ILE A 100 -0.33 -15.76 5.49
C ILE A 100 -1.47 -15.74 4.46
N VAL A 101 -1.58 -16.78 3.65
CA VAL A 101 -2.71 -17.03 2.74
C VAL A 101 -3.87 -17.63 3.53
N ALA A 102 -3.56 -18.60 4.39
CA ALA A 102 -4.51 -19.26 5.27
C ALA A 102 -3.79 -19.86 6.48
N SER A 103 -4.54 -20.15 7.55
CA SER A 103 -4.01 -20.82 8.74
C SER A 103 -4.88 -22.00 9.11
N THR A 104 -4.25 -23.09 9.54
CA THR A 104 -4.96 -24.31 9.93
C THR A 104 -4.35 -24.95 11.17
N VAL A 105 -5.07 -25.92 11.73
CA VAL A 105 -4.61 -26.83 12.76
C VAL A 105 -4.45 -28.21 12.12
N TYR A 106 -3.27 -28.81 12.26
CA TYR A 106 -3.02 -30.17 11.77
C TYR A 106 -3.33 -31.22 12.84
N THR A 107 -3.77 -32.39 12.40
CA THR A 107 -3.95 -33.58 13.24
C THR A 107 -2.75 -34.52 13.12
N ASP A 108 -2.16 -34.61 11.93
CA ASP A 108 -0.96 -35.41 11.68
C ASP A 108 -0.03 -34.69 10.70
N ILE A 109 1.28 -34.73 10.99
CA ILE A 109 2.35 -34.22 10.12
C ILE A 109 3.58 -35.12 10.24
N PRO A 110 4.33 -35.32 9.14
CA PRO A 110 5.57 -36.07 9.21
C PRO A 110 6.66 -35.26 9.93
N VAL A 111 7.09 -35.72 11.11
CA VAL A 111 8.26 -35.18 11.83
C VAL A 111 9.31 -36.27 11.92
N SER A 112 10.59 -35.89 11.78
CA SER A 112 11.70 -36.84 11.81
C SER A 112 11.60 -37.78 13.04
N PRO A 113 11.70 -39.12 12.85
CA PRO A 113 12.20 -39.84 11.67
C PRO A 113 11.15 -40.21 10.60
N GLN A 114 9.88 -39.82 10.77
CA GLN A 114 8.83 -40.12 9.79
C GLN A 114 8.98 -39.24 8.55
N ASN A 115 8.85 -39.85 7.37
CA ASN A 115 8.87 -39.18 6.08
C ASN A 115 7.56 -39.47 5.34
N SER A 116 6.84 -38.44 4.91
CA SER A 116 5.58 -38.53 4.18
C SER A 116 5.40 -37.31 3.30
N ASP A 117 4.70 -37.48 2.18
CA ASP A 117 4.20 -36.38 1.35
C ASP A 117 2.80 -35.93 1.80
N THR A 118 2.11 -36.71 2.61
CA THR A 118 0.74 -36.42 3.06
C THR A 118 0.71 -35.98 4.51
N LEU A 119 -0.18 -35.03 4.78
CA LEU A 119 -0.48 -34.53 6.11
C LEU A 119 -1.98 -34.24 6.27
N GLU A 120 -2.46 -34.33 7.51
CA GLU A 120 -3.88 -34.23 7.84
C GLU A 120 -4.18 -32.93 8.58
N VAL A 121 -5.19 -32.19 8.13
CA VAL A 121 -5.57 -30.90 8.70
C VAL A 121 -7.06 -30.75 8.89
N ILE A 122 -7.43 -29.87 9.82
CA ILE A 122 -8.81 -29.40 9.95
C ILE A 122 -9.13 -28.49 8.76
N PRO A 123 -10.28 -28.67 8.07
CA PRO A 123 -10.69 -27.79 6.99
C PRO A 123 -10.67 -26.31 7.42
N PHE A 124 -10.20 -25.46 6.53
CA PHE A 124 -9.96 -24.04 6.81
C PHE A 124 -10.36 -23.17 5.62
N ILE A 125 -10.61 -21.90 5.94
CA ILE A 125 -10.92 -20.85 4.97
C ILE A 125 -9.66 -20.04 4.63
N ASP A 126 -9.65 -19.49 3.43
CA ASP A 126 -8.68 -18.50 3.01
C ASP A 126 -8.94 -17.12 3.64
N ILE A 127 -8.05 -16.17 3.35
CA ILE A 127 -8.15 -14.79 3.82
C ILE A 127 -9.38 -14.04 3.29
N ASP A 128 -9.97 -14.49 2.18
CA ASP A 128 -11.15 -13.91 1.54
C ASP A 128 -12.46 -14.51 2.09
N GLY A 129 -12.35 -15.49 3.00
CA GLY A 129 -13.49 -16.14 3.65
C GLY A 129 -14.08 -17.30 2.87
N ASN A 130 -13.40 -17.79 1.83
CA ASN A 130 -13.82 -18.94 1.03
C ASN A 130 -13.08 -20.20 1.48
N ASP A 131 -13.57 -21.38 1.08
CA ASP A 131 -12.81 -22.62 1.27
C ASP A 131 -11.47 -22.51 0.54
N TYR A 132 -10.38 -22.86 1.23
CA TYR A 132 -9.07 -22.88 0.60
C TYR A 132 -9.04 -23.92 -0.53
N VAL A 133 -8.42 -23.57 -1.65
CA VAL A 133 -8.27 -24.47 -2.80
C VAL A 133 -6.83 -24.42 -3.27
N CYS A 134 -6.20 -25.60 -3.38
CA CYS A 134 -4.90 -25.77 -4.01
C CYS A 134 -4.94 -26.96 -4.97
N ALA A 135 -4.76 -26.68 -6.25
CA ALA A 135 -4.55 -27.70 -7.28
C ALA A 135 -3.34 -27.25 -8.12
N ASN A 136 -2.16 -27.78 -7.83
CA ASN A 136 -0.86 -27.32 -8.34
C ASN A 136 -0.62 -25.83 -8.02
N CYS A 137 -0.82 -25.45 -6.76
CA CYS A 137 -0.56 -24.09 -6.31
C CYS A 137 0.93 -23.86 -6.04
N ASN A 138 1.36 -22.60 -6.06
CA ASN A 138 2.73 -22.21 -5.66
C ASN A 138 2.82 -21.90 -4.15
N ASP A 139 1.91 -22.47 -3.36
CA ASP A 139 1.87 -22.24 -1.92
C ASP A 139 2.83 -23.19 -1.21
N SER A 140 3.21 -22.81 0.00
CA SER A 140 3.99 -23.61 0.90
C SER A 140 3.29 -23.67 2.25
N ILE A 141 3.51 -24.74 2.98
CA ILE A 141 3.11 -24.87 4.38
C ILE A 141 4.32 -24.61 5.27
N ALA A 142 4.17 -23.72 6.25
CA ALA A 142 5.16 -23.42 7.26
C ALA A 142 4.68 -23.86 8.65
N VAL A 143 5.52 -24.55 9.39
CA VAL A 143 5.21 -25.11 10.72
C VAL A 143 6.24 -24.64 11.73
N TYR A 144 5.76 -24.06 12.83
CA TYR A 144 6.56 -23.66 13.99
C TYR A 144 7.84 -22.86 13.65
N PRO A 145 7.74 -21.70 12.97
CA PRO A 145 8.87 -20.81 12.73
C PRO A 145 9.25 -20.07 14.01
N THR A 146 10.46 -20.36 14.51
CA THR A 146 10.97 -19.83 15.79
C THR A 146 12.15 -18.89 15.63
N ASN A 147 12.84 -18.95 14.48
CA ASN A 147 13.97 -18.09 14.18
C ASN A 147 13.52 -16.65 13.93
N VAL A 148 13.86 -15.73 14.83
CA VAL A 148 13.48 -14.31 14.77
C VAL A 148 14.05 -13.52 13.58
N LEU A 149 14.98 -14.09 12.81
CA LEU A 149 15.55 -13.49 11.60
C LEU A 149 14.89 -14.03 10.31
N GLY A 150 13.79 -14.78 10.43
CA GLY A 150 13.04 -15.33 9.30
C GLY A 150 13.66 -16.56 8.64
N GLN A 151 14.79 -17.06 9.12
CA GLN A 151 15.50 -18.16 8.43
C GLN A 151 14.64 -19.42 8.29
N ASP A 152 13.75 -19.71 9.23
CA ASP A 152 12.85 -20.88 9.15
C ASP A 152 11.88 -20.81 7.95
N ILE A 153 11.59 -19.61 7.45
CA ILE A 153 10.70 -19.40 6.30
C ILE A 153 11.49 -19.29 4.98
N TYR A 154 12.64 -18.62 5.03
CA TYR A 154 13.43 -18.29 3.85
C TYR A 154 14.51 -19.32 3.50
N ASN A 155 14.95 -20.14 4.46
CA ASN A 155 15.93 -21.21 4.26
C ASN A 155 15.23 -22.57 4.24
N SER A 156 15.17 -23.21 3.08
CA SER A 156 14.57 -24.53 2.92
C SER A 156 15.28 -25.62 3.73
N ASN A 157 16.56 -25.44 4.06
CA ASN A 157 17.34 -26.42 4.83
C ASN A 157 16.92 -26.53 6.31
N ASN A 158 16.09 -25.60 6.81
CA ASN A 158 15.63 -25.65 8.20
C ASN A 158 14.48 -26.66 8.39
N ASN A 159 13.92 -27.23 7.32
CA ASN A 159 12.82 -28.20 7.35
C ASN A 159 11.59 -27.70 8.14
N LYS A 160 11.33 -26.40 8.03
CA LYS A 160 10.19 -25.70 8.67
C LYS A 160 9.13 -25.26 7.65
N ARG A 161 9.44 -25.40 6.36
CA ARG A 161 8.58 -25.04 5.24
C ARG A 161 8.76 -26.03 4.10
N PHE A 162 7.65 -26.47 3.50
CA PHE A 162 7.64 -27.29 2.28
C PHE A 162 6.59 -26.80 1.29
N SER A 163 6.82 -27.02 0.00
CA SER A 163 5.88 -26.67 -1.08
C SER A 163 4.69 -27.63 -1.08
N LEU A 164 3.51 -27.10 -1.41
CA LEU A 164 2.27 -27.87 -1.54
C LEU A 164 2.07 -28.28 -3.00
N ASP A 165 1.55 -29.49 -3.20
CA ASP A 165 1.07 -29.97 -4.49
C ASP A 165 -0.45 -29.76 -4.61
N SER A 166 -1.19 -30.29 -3.63
CA SER A 166 -2.64 -30.30 -3.66
C SER A 166 -3.29 -30.28 -2.27
N TYR A 167 -4.53 -29.79 -2.24
CA TYR A 167 -5.40 -29.81 -1.07
C TYR A 167 -6.72 -30.49 -1.42
N THR A 168 -7.12 -31.46 -0.61
CA THR A 168 -8.37 -32.21 -0.79
C THR A 168 -9.25 -32.09 0.43
N LEU A 169 -10.46 -31.56 0.21
CA LEU A 169 -11.49 -31.47 1.25
C LEU A 169 -11.99 -32.86 1.65
N PRO A 170 -12.37 -33.07 2.92
CA PRO A 170 -12.91 -34.34 3.37
C PRO A 170 -14.20 -34.68 2.65
N ILE A 171 -14.36 -35.98 2.32
CA ILE A 171 -15.62 -36.55 1.86
C ILE A 171 -16.29 -37.23 3.06
N ALA A 172 -17.57 -36.96 3.29
CA ALA A 172 -18.32 -37.53 4.40
C ALA A 172 -18.21 -39.08 4.43
N PRO A 173 -17.98 -39.72 5.60
CA PRO A 173 -18.09 -39.16 6.95
C PRO A 173 -16.79 -38.57 7.52
N SER A 174 -15.70 -38.51 6.75
CA SER A 174 -14.44 -37.89 7.23
C SER A 174 -14.65 -36.41 7.56
N GLN A 175 -13.94 -35.93 8.58
CA GLN A 175 -13.94 -34.51 8.98
C GLN A 175 -12.55 -33.88 8.83
N VAL A 176 -11.58 -34.62 8.28
CA VAL A 176 -10.17 -34.22 8.19
C VAL A 176 -9.80 -34.11 6.72
N ALA A 177 -9.26 -32.96 6.35
CA ALA A 177 -8.75 -32.68 5.00
C ALA A 177 -7.32 -33.23 4.85
N THR A 178 -6.96 -33.59 3.63
CA THR A 178 -5.60 -34.05 3.31
C THR A 178 -4.89 -32.97 2.49
N LEU A 179 -3.71 -32.57 2.96
CA LEU A 179 -2.75 -31.77 2.23
C LEU A 179 -1.63 -32.68 1.72
N THR A 180 -1.24 -32.49 0.47
CA THR A 180 -0.15 -33.22 -0.17
C THR A 180 0.98 -32.25 -0.48
N LEU A 181 2.21 -32.60 -0.10
CA LEU A 181 3.45 -31.91 -0.39
C LEU A 181 3.97 -32.31 -1.78
N ASP A 182 4.81 -31.47 -2.37
CA ASP A 182 5.46 -31.74 -3.67
C ASP A 182 6.42 -32.95 -3.63
N SER A 183 6.96 -33.25 -2.45
CA SER A 183 7.82 -34.40 -2.17
C SER A 183 7.57 -34.95 -0.77
N ALA A 184 7.98 -36.20 -0.54
CA ALA A 184 7.97 -36.77 0.81
C ALA A 184 9.05 -36.09 1.67
N GLU A 185 8.61 -35.40 2.73
CA GLU A 185 9.47 -34.60 3.60
C GLU A 185 9.22 -34.88 5.10
N SER A 186 10.12 -34.34 5.94
CA SER A 186 10.00 -34.40 7.41
C SER A 186 10.20 -33.02 8.01
N PHE A 187 9.19 -32.51 8.71
CA PHE A 187 9.31 -31.28 9.48
C PHE A 187 10.30 -31.46 10.63
N ALA A 188 11.03 -30.38 10.95
CA ALA A 188 12.02 -30.38 12.02
C ALA A 188 11.41 -30.56 13.43
N ALA A 189 10.18 -30.07 13.65
CA ALA A 189 9.47 -30.23 14.91
C ALA A 189 7.97 -29.92 14.75
N HIS A 190 7.15 -30.49 15.64
CA HIS A 190 5.76 -30.10 15.81
C HIS A 190 5.63 -28.68 16.37
N SER A 191 4.57 -27.97 15.97
CA SER A 191 4.08 -26.80 16.69
C SER A 191 3.45 -27.24 18.02
N PRO A 192 3.74 -26.57 19.14
CA PRO A 192 3.11 -26.86 20.44
C PRO A 192 1.58 -26.77 20.42
N THR A 193 1.01 -26.03 19.47
CA THR A 193 -0.44 -25.83 19.33
C THR A 193 -1.00 -26.49 18.07
N SER A 194 -0.22 -27.34 17.41
CA SER A 194 -0.53 -28.00 16.15
C SER A 194 -0.94 -27.04 15.03
N ARG A 195 -0.40 -25.81 15.01
CA ARG A 195 -0.70 -24.81 13.99
C ARG A 195 0.23 -24.92 12.79
N ALA A 196 -0.34 -24.67 11.62
CA ALA A 196 0.39 -24.51 10.37
C ALA A 196 -0.12 -23.29 9.60
N TYR A 197 0.77 -22.67 8.83
CA TYR A 197 0.49 -21.51 8.02
C TYR A 197 0.68 -21.85 6.55
N ILE A 198 -0.31 -21.56 5.74
CA ILE A 198 -0.21 -21.59 4.28
C ILE A 198 0.30 -20.23 3.82
N ILE A 199 1.36 -20.25 3.03
CA ILE A 199 2.13 -19.08 2.64
C ILE A 199 2.41 -19.14 1.15
N ASN A 200 2.63 -18.00 0.50
CA ASN A 200 2.98 -17.94 -0.92
C ASN A 200 4.30 -17.16 -1.07
N SER A 201 4.28 -16.09 -1.84
CA SER A 201 5.40 -15.23 -2.15
C SER A 201 5.59 -14.14 -1.08
N PRO A 202 6.84 -13.82 -0.73
CA PRO A 202 7.13 -12.70 0.14
C PRO A 202 6.77 -11.35 -0.50
N ILE A 203 6.61 -10.35 0.37
CA ILE A 203 6.38 -8.96 0.02
C ILE A 203 7.53 -8.14 0.61
N SER A 204 8.10 -7.26 -0.21
CA SER A 204 9.16 -6.34 0.22
C SER A 204 8.70 -4.89 0.04
N TYR A 205 8.84 -4.07 1.07
CA TYR A 205 8.70 -2.61 0.99
C TYR A 205 10.08 -1.98 1.10
N CYS A 206 10.52 -1.31 0.04
CA CYS A 206 11.82 -0.68 -0.03
C CYS A 206 11.67 0.85 -0.09
N VAL A 207 12.29 1.55 0.86
CA VAL A 207 12.51 2.98 0.79
C VAL A 207 13.83 3.21 0.08
N ILE A 208 13.80 3.85 -1.09
CA ILE A 208 14.92 3.98 -2.02
C ILE A 208 15.20 5.46 -2.22
N LEU A 209 16.41 5.90 -1.87
CA LEU A 209 16.92 7.24 -2.09
C LEU A 209 17.45 7.39 -3.52
N THR A 210 16.85 8.30 -4.30
CA THR A 210 17.26 8.63 -5.67
C THR A 210 17.35 10.14 -5.83
N GLY A 211 18.53 10.67 -6.15
CA GLY A 211 18.67 12.10 -6.47
C GLY A 211 18.39 13.07 -5.31
N GLY A 212 18.49 12.62 -4.06
CA GLY A 212 18.28 13.45 -2.85
C GLY A 212 16.88 13.31 -2.23
N GLU A 213 15.95 12.66 -2.91
CA GLU A 213 14.62 12.32 -2.39
C GLU A 213 14.43 10.80 -2.37
N ALA A 214 13.66 10.29 -1.41
CA ALA A 214 13.34 8.89 -1.33
C ALA A 214 11.90 8.61 -1.78
N LYS A 215 11.70 7.41 -2.31
CA LYS A 215 10.38 6.85 -2.63
C LYS A 215 10.25 5.51 -1.94
N ILE A 216 9.01 5.11 -1.68
CA ILE A 216 8.71 3.78 -1.15
C ILE A 216 8.02 2.95 -2.23
N GLU A 217 8.63 1.81 -2.54
CA GLU A 217 8.15 0.87 -3.55
C GLU A 217 7.84 -0.48 -2.90
N ARG A 218 6.76 -1.10 -3.34
CA ARG A 218 6.34 -2.45 -2.93
C ARG A 218 6.70 -3.44 -4.04
N PHE A 219 7.38 -4.51 -3.66
CA PHE A 219 7.76 -5.64 -4.52
C PHE A 219 6.98 -6.88 -4.10
N SER A 220 6.43 -7.61 -5.08
CA SER A 220 5.76 -8.90 -4.89
C SER A 220 5.98 -9.82 -6.10
N ASN A 221 5.43 -11.04 -6.07
CA ASN A 221 5.55 -12.03 -7.15
C ASN A 221 7.01 -12.47 -7.42
N TYR A 222 7.76 -12.73 -6.35
CA TYR A 222 9.06 -13.40 -6.39
C TYR A 222 9.06 -14.54 -5.38
N TYR A 223 10.04 -15.43 -5.48
CA TYR A 223 10.12 -16.63 -4.66
C TYR A 223 10.91 -16.39 -3.37
N LEU A 224 10.74 -17.29 -2.41
CA LEU A 224 11.42 -17.23 -1.11
C LEU A 224 12.92 -17.51 -1.26
N LEU A 225 13.74 -16.55 -0.85
CA LEU A 225 15.20 -16.59 -0.98
C LEU A 225 15.89 -16.53 0.38
N GLN A 226 16.93 -17.34 0.58
CA GLN A 226 17.67 -17.36 1.85
C GLN A 226 18.27 -15.99 2.19
N ASN A 227 18.86 -15.31 1.21
CA ASN A 227 19.38 -13.95 1.37
C ASN A 227 18.32 -12.94 0.94
N GLN A 228 18.05 -11.95 1.78
CA GLN A 228 17.18 -10.83 1.43
C GLN A 228 17.86 -9.98 0.35
N LEU A 229 17.09 -9.62 -0.67
CA LEU A 229 17.56 -8.83 -1.81
C LEU A 229 17.11 -7.37 -1.71
N GLY A 230 17.90 -6.47 -2.30
CA GLY A 230 17.52 -5.07 -2.51
C GLY A 230 16.64 -4.88 -3.75
N SER A 231 16.11 -3.67 -3.93
CA SER A 231 15.18 -3.35 -5.03
C SER A 231 15.71 -3.70 -6.42
N ASN A 232 16.99 -3.41 -6.71
CA ASN A 232 17.59 -3.68 -8.01
C ASN A 232 17.65 -5.18 -8.34
N ASP A 233 18.02 -6.00 -7.36
CA ASP A 233 18.09 -7.46 -7.53
C ASP A 233 16.68 -8.08 -7.61
N LEU A 234 15.72 -7.55 -6.85
CA LEU A 234 14.31 -7.94 -6.96
C LEU A 234 13.75 -7.63 -8.35
N LEU A 235 14.09 -6.47 -8.93
CA LEU A 235 13.72 -6.14 -10.31
C LEU A 235 14.38 -7.08 -11.32
N ALA A 236 15.65 -7.42 -11.13
CA ALA A 236 16.36 -8.35 -12.00
C ALA A 236 15.75 -9.77 -11.96
N LEU A 237 15.15 -10.16 -10.84
CA LEU A 237 14.38 -11.41 -10.71
C LEU A 237 12.99 -11.38 -11.35
N GLY A 238 12.54 -10.23 -11.85
CA GLY A 238 11.20 -10.07 -12.41
C GLY A 238 10.10 -9.85 -11.36
N ALA A 239 10.45 -9.40 -10.15
CA ALA A 239 9.45 -9.03 -9.15
C ALA A 239 8.54 -7.89 -9.67
N SER A 240 7.24 -7.99 -9.37
CA SER A 240 6.27 -6.94 -9.67
C SER A 240 6.46 -5.74 -8.75
N ARG A 241 6.73 -4.57 -9.33
CA ARG A 241 6.95 -3.30 -8.62
C ARG A 241 5.69 -2.44 -8.62
N SER A 242 5.38 -1.83 -7.48
CA SER A 242 4.35 -0.80 -7.34
C SER A 242 4.91 0.40 -6.56
N LEU A 243 4.76 1.61 -7.11
CA LEU A 243 5.11 2.84 -6.40
C LEU A 243 4.02 3.11 -5.36
N MET A 244 4.43 3.25 -4.10
CA MET A 244 3.49 3.44 -2.99
C MET A 244 3.40 4.90 -2.56
N ALA A 245 4.53 5.59 -2.48
CA ALA A 245 4.60 7.03 -2.24
C ALA A 245 5.97 7.61 -2.62
N GLU A 246 6.03 8.92 -2.80
CA GLU A 246 7.22 9.71 -3.13
C GLU A 246 7.47 10.82 -2.10
N SER A 247 8.55 11.58 -2.29
CA SER A 247 8.93 12.71 -1.43
C SER A 247 9.18 12.31 0.03
N LEU A 248 9.81 11.16 0.24
CA LEU A 248 10.28 10.73 1.56
C LEU A 248 11.71 11.23 1.81
N ALA A 249 12.03 11.42 3.08
CA ALA A 249 13.40 11.57 3.55
C ALA A 249 13.97 10.20 3.96
N TYR A 250 15.19 9.91 3.54
CA TYR A 250 15.93 8.73 3.96
C TYR A 250 17.29 9.15 4.52
N THR A 251 17.55 8.85 5.79
CA THR A 251 18.83 9.14 6.43
C THR A 251 19.22 7.99 7.34
N GLN A 252 20.53 7.74 7.49
CA GLN A 252 21.02 6.64 8.34
C GLN A 252 20.73 6.87 9.85
N GLY A 253 20.43 8.10 10.26
CA GLY A 253 20.05 8.42 11.63
C GLY A 253 18.56 8.24 11.94
N GLU A 254 17.71 8.24 10.91
CA GLU A 254 16.26 8.05 11.03
C GLU A 254 15.80 7.02 9.98
N LEU A 255 15.98 5.74 10.33
CA LEU A 255 15.60 4.63 9.45
C LEU A 255 14.07 4.48 9.36
N PRO A 256 13.51 4.28 8.15
CA PRO A 256 12.09 4.01 7.94
C PRO A 256 11.53 2.84 8.73
N PHE A 257 12.30 1.77 8.88
CA PHE A 257 11.87 0.54 9.52
C PHE A 257 12.78 0.16 10.67
N THR A 258 12.20 -0.21 11.81
CA THR A 258 12.94 -0.81 12.92
C THR A 258 12.18 -2.04 13.40
N VAL A 259 12.79 -3.21 13.21
CA VAL A 259 12.22 -4.48 13.67
C VAL A 259 12.69 -4.75 15.10
N VAL A 260 11.72 -4.81 16.02
CA VAL A 260 11.94 -5.26 17.40
C VAL A 260 11.40 -6.68 17.52
N ASN A 261 12.31 -7.64 17.53
CA ASN A 261 11.99 -9.06 17.58
C ASN A 261 11.17 -9.44 18.82
N ALA A 262 10.39 -10.50 18.70
CA ALA A 262 9.64 -11.05 19.83
C ALA A 262 10.57 -11.64 20.88
N THR A 263 10.10 -11.58 22.11
CA THR A 263 10.65 -12.33 23.24
C THR A 263 9.58 -13.28 23.77
N LEU A 264 9.93 -14.17 24.71
CA LEU A 264 8.97 -15.06 25.37
C LEU A 264 7.80 -14.31 26.06
N GLN A 265 7.96 -13.01 26.30
CA GLN A 265 7.00 -12.18 27.05
C GLN A 265 6.35 -11.09 26.19
N ARG A 266 6.83 -10.84 24.97
CA ARG A 266 6.37 -9.74 24.12
C ARG A 266 6.34 -10.14 22.65
N ASN A 267 5.22 -9.85 22.00
CA ASN A 267 5.06 -9.93 20.56
C ASN A 267 6.11 -9.08 19.81
N ALA A 268 6.45 -9.48 18.59
CA ALA A 268 7.30 -8.67 17.74
C ALA A 268 6.58 -7.36 17.38
N VAL A 269 7.37 -6.28 17.30
CA VAL A 269 6.86 -4.95 16.94
C VAL A 269 7.73 -4.36 15.86
N ILE A 270 7.09 -3.83 14.82
CA ILE A 270 7.76 -3.09 13.76
C ILE A 270 7.40 -1.63 13.95
N GLN A 271 8.43 -0.82 14.21
CA GLN A 271 8.29 0.62 14.17
C GLN A 271 8.47 1.07 12.73
N ILE A 272 7.48 1.79 12.23
CA ILE A 272 7.48 2.42 10.91
C ILE A 272 7.53 3.91 11.14
N LYS A 273 8.60 4.55 10.68
CA LYS A 273 8.79 6.00 10.78
C LYS A 273 9.05 6.58 9.39
N LEU A 274 7.98 6.96 8.69
CA LEU A 274 8.06 7.56 7.36
C LEU A 274 8.01 9.08 7.49
N ILE A 275 9.02 9.75 6.94
CA ILE A 275 9.14 11.21 6.96
C ILE A 275 8.94 11.69 5.53
N PHE A 276 7.88 12.46 5.30
CA PHE A 276 7.58 13.07 4.01
C PHE A 276 8.03 14.54 4.04
N THR A 277 8.71 14.97 2.98
CA THR A 277 9.25 16.32 2.86
C THR A 277 8.97 16.89 1.47
N ARG A 278 8.31 18.05 1.41
CA ARG A 278 8.07 18.78 0.16
C ARG A 278 8.06 20.28 0.43
N GLU A 279 8.85 21.05 -0.31
CA GLU A 279 8.94 22.52 -0.22
C GLU A 279 9.05 23.10 1.22
N GLY A 280 9.75 22.40 2.11
CA GLY A 280 9.93 22.82 3.52
C GLY A 280 8.82 22.37 4.48
N GLU A 281 7.72 21.78 3.98
CA GLU A 281 6.77 21.04 4.81
C GLU A 281 7.36 19.66 5.15
N ARG A 282 7.26 19.29 6.43
CA ARG A 282 7.68 17.98 6.94
C ARG A 282 6.51 17.32 7.65
N VAL A 283 6.10 16.14 7.17
CA VAL A 283 5.06 15.32 7.78
C VAL A 283 5.70 14.02 8.25
N VAL A 284 5.51 13.67 9.52
CA VAL A 284 6.07 12.45 10.11
C VAL A 284 4.94 11.51 10.46
N PHE A 285 5.00 10.29 9.91
CA PHE A 285 4.17 9.17 10.32
C PHE A 285 5.02 8.22 11.13
N ASP A 286 4.64 8.02 12.39
CA ASP A 286 5.36 7.18 13.34
C ASP A 286 4.36 6.23 13.99
N ASN A 287 4.44 4.95 13.64
CA ASN A 287 3.49 3.95 14.11
C ASN A 287 4.15 2.60 14.39
N ALA A 288 3.58 1.90 15.35
CA ALA A 288 4.01 0.57 15.76
C ALA A 288 3.00 -0.48 15.28
N VAL A 289 3.47 -1.51 14.58
CA VAL A 289 2.65 -2.68 14.20
C VAL A 289 3.05 -3.85 15.08
N HIS A 290 2.09 -4.38 15.83
CA HIS A 290 2.26 -5.59 16.62
C HIS A 290 1.96 -6.82 15.75
N ILE A 291 2.87 -7.79 15.79
CA ILE A 291 2.75 -9.05 15.07
C ILE A 291 2.43 -10.15 16.07
N ASN A 292 1.38 -10.91 15.79
CA ASN A 292 0.98 -12.03 16.64
C ASN A 292 1.94 -13.20 16.44
N ASN A 293 2.98 -13.28 17.28
CA ASN A 293 3.95 -14.36 17.25
C ASN A 293 3.49 -15.53 18.12
N VAL A 294 2.40 -16.19 17.71
CA VAL A 294 1.93 -17.44 18.32
C VAL A 294 2.17 -18.60 17.34
N PRO A 295 3.44 -19.07 17.18
CA PRO A 295 3.81 -20.13 16.24
C PRO A 295 3.33 -21.53 16.67
#